data_AF-A0AAD6U7P3-F1
#
_entry.id   AF-A0AAD6U7P3-F1
#
_cell.length_a   1.000
_cell.length_b   1.000
_cell.length_c   1.000
_cell.angle_alpha   90.00
_cell.angle_beta   90.00
_cell.angle_gamma   90.00
#
_symmetry.space_group_name_H-M   'P 1'
#
loop_
_entity.id
_entity.type
_entity.pdbx_description
1 polymer ?
#
loop_
_entity_poly.entity_id
_entity_poly.type
_entity_poly.pdbx_seq_one_letter_code
_entity_poly.pdbx_strand_id
1 'polypeptide(L)' 'MSSVQSSNNGGQYQYDPYNAARNPRRVPMACQFCRARKLKCDGLRPQCNNCNRRGYPCNYVPVGAELNAQGGR' A
#
# COMPACT_ATOMS: atom_id res chain seq x y z
N MET A 1 -36.59 2.10 -42.02
CA MET A 1 -35.39 1.25 -41.87
C MET A 1 -34.22 2.19 -41.64
N SER A 2 -33.34 1.88 -40.68
CA SER A 2 -32.30 2.76 -40.08
C SER A 2 -32.84 3.55 -38.88
N SER A 3 -33.01 2.96 -37.68
CA SER A 3 -32.01 2.40 -36.75
C SER A 3 -31.04 3.46 -36.24
N VAL A 4 -31.22 3.93 -34.99
CA VAL A 4 -30.14 4.24 -34.03
C VAL A 4 -30.77 4.50 -32.63
N GLN A 5 -30.71 3.52 -31.72
CA GLN A 5 -29.70 3.34 -30.63
C GLN A 5 -30.13 4.05 -29.33
N SER A 6 -30.89 3.37 -28.45
CA SER A 6 -30.36 2.65 -27.27
C SER A 6 -29.67 3.58 -26.27
N SER A 7 -30.44 4.07 -25.29
CA SER A 7 -29.94 4.75 -24.08
C SER A 7 -29.20 3.76 -23.19
N ASN A 8 -27.98 3.41 -23.60
CA ASN A 8 -27.08 2.58 -22.82
C ASN A 8 -26.38 3.44 -21.77
N ASN A 9 -26.78 3.17 -20.52
CA ASN A 9 -25.98 3.10 -19.30
C ASN A 9 -24.72 3.99 -19.25
N GLY A 10 -24.84 5.08 -18.49
CA GLY A 10 -23.74 5.96 -18.14
C GLY A 10 -22.66 5.24 -17.32
N GLY A 11 -21.47 5.15 -17.91
CA GLY A 11 -20.24 4.71 -17.26
C GLY A 11 -19.06 5.43 -17.87
N GLN A 12 -19.03 6.76 -17.79
CA GLN A 12 -17.90 7.58 -18.23
C GLN A 12 -16.77 7.46 -17.19
N TYR A 13 -15.93 6.43 -17.29
CA TYR A 13 -14.66 6.38 -16.57
C TYR A 13 -13.65 7.28 -17.30
N GLN A 14 -13.61 8.55 -16.92
CA GLN A 14 -12.66 9.53 -17.43
C GLN A 14 -11.24 9.14 -16.96
N TYR A 15 -10.44 8.59 -17.87
CA TYR A 15 -9.01 8.38 -17.67
C TYR A 15 -8.32 9.75 -17.74
N ASP A 16 -7.89 10.27 -16.58
CA ASP A 16 -7.20 11.55 -16.44
C ASP A 16 -5.67 11.32 -16.33
N PRO A 17 -4.90 11.37 -17.44
CA PRO A 17 -3.45 11.11 -17.43
C PRO A 17 -2.60 12.04 -16.54
N TYR A 18 -3.15 13.14 -16.01
CA TYR A 18 -2.47 14.00 -15.05
C TYR A 18 -2.59 13.54 -13.58
N ASN A 19 -3.48 12.59 -13.30
CA ASN A 19 -3.69 12.03 -11.94
C ASN A 19 -2.84 10.77 -11.67
N ALA A 20 -1.80 10.54 -12.47
CA ALA A 20 -0.90 9.40 -12.34
C ALA A 20 0.01 9.42 -11.09
N ALA A 21 -0.02 10.50 -10.30
CA ALA A 21 0.92 10.72 -9.19
C ALA A 21 0.42 10.24 -7.80
N ARG A 22 -0.76 9.63 -7.71
CA ARG A 22 -1.26 9.09 -6.43
C ARG A 22 -1.55 7.60 -6.49
N ASN A 23 -0.69 6.83 -7.17
CA ASN A 23 -0.49 5.47 -6.70
C ASN A 23 0.43 5.58 -5.47
N PRO A 24 -0.08 5.54 -4.21
CA PRO A 24 0.80 5.44 -3.07
C PRO A 24 1.61 4.17 -3.34
N ARG A 25 2.93 4.32 -3.58
CA ARG A 25 3.80 3.18 -3.85
C ARG A 25 3.51 2.18 -2.75
N ARG A 26 2.81 1.10 -3.11
CA ARG A 26 2.32 0.15 -2.10
C ARG A 26 3.56 -0.34 -1.42
N VAL A 27 3.70 -0.02 -0.14
CA VAL A 27 4.89 -0.40 0.60
C VAL A 27 4.90 -1.93 0.61
N PRO A 28 5.89 -2.57 -0.01
CA PRO A 28 5.87 -4.02 -0.16
C PRO A 28 6.04 -4.72 1.19
N MET A 29 6.55 -3.98 2.18
CA MET A 29 6.95 -4.51 3.47
C MET A 29 6.83 -3.44 4.56
N ALA A 30 6.03 -3.71 5.58
CA ALA A 30 6.07 -2.95 6.82
C ALA A 30 7.36 -3.28 7.61
N CYS A 31 7.91 -2.29 8.31
CA CYS A 31 9.04 -2.54 9.22
C CYS A 31 8.63 -3.46 10.37
N GLN A 32 9.60 -4.11 11.03
CA GLN A 32 9.36 -5.03 12.14
C GLN A 32 8.54 -4.41 13.27
N PHE A 33 8.82 -3.16 13.63
CA PHE A 33 8.06 -2.44 14.66
C PHE A 33 6.58 -2.29 14.28
N CYS A 34 6.30 -1.83 13.05
CA CYS A 34 4.94 -1.69 12.55
C CYS A 34 4.26 -3.05 12.40
N ARG A 35 4.97 -4.09 11.96
CA ARG A 35 4.45 -5.46 11.89
C ARG A 35 4.05 -6.00 13.27
N ALA A 36 4.96 -5.93 14.24
CA ALA A 36 4.73 -6.40 15.60
C ALA A 36 3.54 -5.70 16.28
N ARG A 37 3.34 -4.41 15.99
CA ARG A 37 2.22 -3.63 16.52
C ARG A 37 1.00 -3.56 15.60
N LYS A 38 1.00 -4.29 14.47
CA LYS A 38 -0.06 -4.27 13.44
C LYS A 38 -0.44 -2.85 12.99
N LEU A 39 0.53 -1.96 12.89
CA LEU A 39 0.35 -0.56 12.47
C LEU A 39 0.57 -0.43 10.96
N LYS A 40 -0.11 0.56 10.36
CA LYS A 40 0.17 0.98 8.98
C LYS A 40 1.58 1.54 8.89
N CYS A 41 2.43 0.90 8.11
CA CYS A 41 3.79 1.38 7.83
C CYS A 41 3.78 2.24 6.57
N ASP A 42 4.49 3.35 6.58
CA ASP A 42 4.64 4.24 5.42
C ASP A 42 5.82 3.86 4.53
N GLY A 43 6.62 2.86 4.92
CA GLY A 43 7.73 2.33 4.12
C GLY A 43 8.88 3.31 3.83
N LEU A 44 8.85 4.51 4.42
CA LEU A 44 9.92 5.49 4.28
C LEU A 44 11.23 4.93 4.83
N ARG A 45 12.33 5.26 4.14
CA ARG A 45 13.70 4.92 4.51
C ARG A 45 14.46 6.22 4.78
N PRO A 46 15.32 6.30 5.81
CA PRO A 46 15.81 5.21 6.67
C PRO A 46 14.84 4.79 7.79
N GLN A 47 13.88 5.64 8.18
CA GLN A 47 12.87 5.31 9.19
C GLN A 47 11.47 5.64 8.69
N CYS A 48 10.48 4.80 9.02
CA CYS A 48 9.08 5.10 8.72
C CYS A 48 8.57 6.23 9.64
N ASN A 49 7.50 6.92 9.22
CA ASN A 49 6.99 8.08 9.95
C ASN A 49 6.55 7.73 11.38
N ASN A 50 5.96 6.54 11.56
CA ASN A 50 5.59 6.01 12.88
C ASN A 50 6.79 5.74 13.80
N CYS A 51 7.87 5.16 13.27
CA CYS A 51 9.08 4.92 14.04
C CYS A 51 9.79 6.24 14.38
N ASN A 52 9.90 7.14 13.41
CA ASN A 52 10.52 8.46 13.57
C ASN A 52 9.81 9.27 14.67
N ARG A 53 8.48 9.36 14.63
CA ARG A 53 7.67 10.08 15.64
C ARG A 53 7.79 9.49 17.04
N ARG A 54 8.07 8.19 17.16
CA ARG A 54 8.16 7.50 18.44
C ARG A 54 9.60 7.30 18.92
N GLY A 55 10.60 7.63 18.10
CA GLY A 55 12.01 7.39 18.40
C GLY A 55 12.39 5.91 18.51
N TYR A 56 11.65 5.00 17.88
CA TYR A 56 11.96 3.57 17.91
C TYR A 56 12.78 3.12 16.70
N PRO A 57 13.61 2.06 16.84
CA PRO A 57 14.38 1.51 15.73
C PRO A 57 13.46 1.00 14.62
N CYS A 58 13.76 1.38 13.38
CA CYS A 58 12.99 1.00 12.19
C CYS A 58 13.77 -0.01 11.34
N ASN A 59 13.58 -1.31 11.63
CA ASN A 59 14.24 -2.38 10.90
C ASN A 59 13.28 -3.03 9.89
N TYR A 60 13.70 -3.15 8.63
CA TYR A 60 12.97 -3.91 7.61
C TYR A 60 13.68 -5.24 7.40
N VAL A 61 13.13 -6.32 7.98
CA VAL A 61 13.68 -7.68 7.85
C VAL A 61 12.83 -8.47 6.85
N PRO A 62 13.45 -9.12 5.84
CA PRO A 62 12.75 -9.98 4.91
C PRO A 62 12.32 -11.27 5.60
N VAL A 63 11.08 -11.70 5.34
CA VAL A 63 10.42 -12.85 5.98
C VAL A 63 11.15 -14.18 5.71
N GLY A 64 12.07 -14.22 4.73
CA GLY A 64 12.89 -15.40 4.43
C GLY A 64 14.03 -15.69 5.42
N ALA A 65 14.39 -14.74 6.30
CA ALA A 65 15.44 -14.95 7.31
C ALA A 65 14.89 -15.45 8.66
N GLU A 66 13.57 -15.51 8.81
CA GLU A 66 12.87 -15.70 10.10
C GLU A 66 11.86 -16.86 10.06
N LEU A 67 12.22 -17.97 9.39
CA LEU A 67 11.40 -19.17 9.09
C LEU A 67 10.65 -19.85 10.27
N ASN A 68 10.62 -19.32 11.50
CA ASN A 68 10.00 -19.99 12.65
C ASN A 68 9.26 -19.10 13.69
N ALA A 69 9.02 -17.80 13.46
CA ALA A 69 8.52 -16.92 14.56
C ALA A 69 7.06 -16.43 14.45
N GLN A 70 6.38 -16.57 13.30
CA GLN A 70 4.98 -16.11 13.14
C GLN A 70 4.07 -17.32 12.98
N GLY A 71 3.93 -18.04 14.09
CA GLY A 71 2.97 -19.13 14.24
C GLY A 71 1.55 -18.67 13.93
N GLY A 72 0.81 -19.56 13.26
CA GLY A 72 -0.52 -19.32 12.73
C GLY A 72 -1.54 -18.83 13.75
N ARG A 73 -2.40 -17.94 13.26
CA ARG A 73 -3.85 -17.86 13.49
C ARG A 73 -4.41 -16.70 12.69
#